data_AF-A0A1I7T4Q2-F1
#
_entry.id   AF-A0A1I7T4Q2-F1
#
_cell.length_a   1.000
_cell.length_b   1.000
_cell.length_c   1.000
_cell.angle_alpha   90.00
_cell.angle_beta   90.00
_cell.angle_gamma   90.00
#
_symmetry.space_group_name_H-M   'P 1'
#
loop_
_entity.id
_entity.type
_entity.pdbx_description
1 polymer ?
#
loop_
_entity_poly.entity_id
_entity_poly.type
_entity_poly.pdbx_seq_one_letter_code
_entity_poly.pdbx_strand_id
1 'polypeptide(L)'
;MCTELISSLSPLKKSQFPLMVYQIGEKFRDEMNPRFGLMRSRQFLMKDMYSFSTDIDSSRETYQKICGVYERIFGKELQLNSDLIKVEADSGVHGGHISHEYHLKSNLDEDFVNSCPSCSSFNKSDSSSCPQCSSKTSRIQSVEIGHTFHLGTKYSEALGAKFQGKPLDMCCFGIGVTRLLPATVDLLSTSEKALRLPRAIAPFDGVIIVKKSLMSNVIVEMTSSSASRYLKGGILLDDRIEMSPGRRIHDANRLGIPFIMVLANETERSLVTQKPVIEVFTTHPKTDEPVSQGSMTLDRFVTFVQSSLYGTGGHHLDHSHVLDELGGSH
;
A
#
# COMPACT_ATOMS: atom_id res chain seq x y z
N MET A 1 7.01 12.77 -24.46
CA MET A 1 6.01 11.78 -23.94
C MET A 1 6.64 10.37 -23.98
N CYS A 2 6.27 9.38 -23.13
CA CYS A 2 6.95 8.06 -23.14
C CYS A 2 6.95 7.36 -24.51
N THR A 3 5.86 7.46 -25.27
CA THR A 3 5.76 6.89 -26.62
C THR A 3 6.74 7.53 -27.61
N GLU A 4 6.95 8.84 -27.50
CA GLU A 4 7.90 9.60 -28.31
C GLU A 4 9.35 9.25 -27.96
N LEU A 5 9.63 8.98 -26.68
CA LEU A 5 10.92 8.42 -26.27
C LEU A 5 11.13 7.08 -26.98
N ILE A 6 10.16 6.16 -26.94
CA ILE A 6 10.28 4.86 -27.61
C ILE A 6 10.46 5.00 -29.12
N SER A 7 9.77 5.93 -29.79
CA SER A 7 9.95 6.15 -31.23
C SER A 7 11.33 6.72 -31.59
N SER A 8 11.98 7.42 -30.66
CA SER A 8 13.34 7.95 -30.83
C SER A 8 14.48 6.96 -30.53
N LEU A 9 14.19 5.81 -29.90
CA LEU A 9 15.21 4.81 -29.57
C LEU A 9 15.74 4.13 -30.85
N SER A 10 17.06 3.87 -30.87
CA SER A 10 17.71 3.00 -31.87
C SER A 10 16.92 1.71 -32.08
N PRO A 11 16.94 1.10 -33.29
CA PRO A 11 16.02 0.04 -33.67
C PRO A 11 15.99 -1.09 -32.64
N LEU A 12 14.83 -1.24 -32.00
CA LEU A 12 14.61 -2.25 -30.96
C LEU A 12 14.59 -3.64 -31.60
N LYS A 13 15.23 -4.62 -30.95
CA LYS A 13 15.19 -6.03 -31.32
C LYS A 13 13.91 -6.67 -30.78
N LYS A 14 13.40 -7.69 -31.47
CA LYS A 14 12.19 -8.44 -31.04
C LYS A 14 12.30 -8.96 -29.60
N SER A 15 13.49 -9.37 -29.18
CA SER A 15 13.77 -9.89 -27.83
C SER A 15 13.62 -8.86 -26.71
N GLN A 16 13.46 -7.57 -27.03
CA GLN A 16 13.25 -6.50 -26.05
C GLN A 16 11.77 -6.28 -25.75
N PHE A 17 10.86 -6.97 -26.46
CA PHE A 17 9.42 -6.89 -26.24
C PHE A 17 8.93 -8.09 -25.39
N PRO A 18 7.93 -7.88 -24.51
CA PRO A 18 7.24 -6.61 -24.24
C PRO A 18 8.14 -5.62 -23.49
N LEU A 19 8.22 -4.39 -23.99
CA LEU A 19 8.98 -3.32 -23.34
C LEU A 19 8.08 -2.64 -22.32
N MET A 20 8.56 -2.48 -21.10
CA MET A 20 7.80 -1.92 -19.99
C MET A 20 8.61 -0.79 -19.36
N VAL A 21 8.02 0.40 -19.30
CA VAL A 21 8.64 1.58 -18.70
C VAL A 21 7.67 2.17 -17.68
N TYR A 22 8.17 2.50 -16.50
CA TYR A 22 7.39 3.19 -15.49
C TYR A 22 8.18 4.32 -14.87
N GLN A 23 7.46 5.27 -14.29
CA GLN A 23 8.01 6.32 -13.46
C GLN A 23 7.11 6.54 -12.25
N ILE A 24 7.68 7.15 -11.21
CA ILE A 24 6.94 7.76 -10.12
C ILE A 24 7.32 9.24 -10.16
N GLY A 25 6.34 10.10 -10.42
CA GLY A 25 6.62 11.51 -10.58
C GLY A 25 5.41 12.37 -10.28
N GLU A 26 5.68 13.66 -10.09
CA GLU A 26 4.64 14.66 -9.90
C GLU A 26 3.87 14.87 -11.20
N LYS A 27 2.56 14.96 -11.06
CA LYS A 27 1.63 15.32 -12.12
C LYS A 27 0.88 16.57 -11.68
N PHE A 28 0.52 17.38 -12.67
CA PHE A 28 -0.36 18.52 -12.50
C PHE A 28 -1.62 18.32 -13.33
N ARG A 29 -2.78 18.50 -12.70
CA ARG A 29 -4.09 18.59 -13.36
C ARG A 29 -4.76 19.84 -12.83
N ASP A 30 -5.22 20.72 -13.71
CA ASP A 30 -5.96 21.91 -13.31
C ASP A 30 -7.40 21.54 -12.92
N GLU A 31 -7.53 20.87 -11.78
CA GLU A 31 -8.80 20.46 -11.21
C GLU A 31 -9.63 21.71 -10.89
N MET A 32 -10.82 21.77 -11.49
CA MET A 32 -11.73 22.91 -11.37
C MET A 32 -12.23 23.08 -9.93
N ASN A 33 -12.43 21.97 -9.22
CA ASN A 33 -12.86 21.98 -7.82
C ASN A 33 -11.99 21.03 -6.95
N PRO A 34 -10.78 21.46 -6.54
CA PRO A 34 -9.93 20.68 -5.66
C PRO A 34 -10.59 20.51 -4.29
N ARG A 35 -10.66 19.27 -3.81
CA ARG A 35 -11.39 18.91 -2.58
C ARG A 35 -10.78 17.70 -1.89
N PHE A 36 -11.15 17.48 -0.63
CA PHE A 36 -10.72 16.31 0.16
C PHE A 36 -9.18 16.19 0.29
N GLY A 37 -8.46 17.32 0.30
CA GLY A 37 -7.01 17.37 0.48
C GLY A 37 -6.25 16.62 -0.60
N LEU A 38 -5.48 15.59 -0.19
CA LEU A 38 -4.63 14.79 -1.06
C LEU A 38 -5.41 13.85 -2.01
N MET A 39 -6.72 13.69 -1.80
CA MET A 39 -7.56 12.82 -2.65
C MET A 39 -7.81 13.43 -4.04
N ARG A 40 -8.07 14.73 -4.09
CA ARG A 40 -8.39 15.47 -5.32
C ARG A 40 -7.73 16.84 -5.31
N SER A 41 -6.41 16.81 -5.43
CA SER A 41 -5.52 17.97 -5.53
C SER A 41 -5.16 18.29 -6.98
N ARG A 42 -4.55 19.46 -7.21
CA ARG A 42 -4.00 19.84 -8.52
C ARG A 42 -2.63 19.24 -8.81
N GLN A 43 -1.81 19.09 -7.77
CA GLN A 43 -0.49 18.45 -7.84
C GLN A 43 -0.51 17.18 -6.99
N PHE A 44 -0.05 16.07 -7.57
CA PHE A 44 -0.02 14.78 -6.89
C PHE A 44 1.06 13.88 -7.49
N LEU A 45 1.54 12.92 -6.71
CA LEU A 45 2.41 11.85 -7.19
C LEU A 45 1.56 10.74 -7.80
N MET A 46 2.00 10.28 -8.97
CA MET A 46 1.42 9.15 -9.66
C MET A 46 2.53 8.22 -10.11
N LYS A 47 2.30 6.92 -9.96
CA LYS A 47 3.05 5.91 -10.68
C LYS A 47 2.34 5.64 -11.99
N ASP A 48 2.93 6.00 -13.11
CA ASP A 48 2.45 5.70 -14.45
C ASP A 48 3.41 4.72 -15.14
N MET A 49 2.86 3.67 -15.73
CA MET A 49 3.59 2.66 -16.48
C MET A 49 2.96 2.52 -17.85
N TYR A 50 3.81 2.30 -18.85
CA TYR A 50 3.42 2.05 -20.23
C TYR A 50 4.11 0.77 -20.70
N SER A 51 3.34 -0.13 -21.31
CA SER A 51 3.88 -1.29 -22.01
C SER A 51 3.75 -1.13 -23.51
N PHE A 52 4.69 -1.73 -24.24
CA PHE A 52 4.71 -1.77 -25.69
C PHE A 52 4.93 -3.21 -26.12
N SER A 53 4.03 -3.73 -26.95
CA SER A 53 4.05 -5.10 -27.44
C SER A 53 3.99 -5.11 -28.97
N THR A 54 4.51 -6.18 -29.58
CA THR A 54 4.51 -6.33 -31.05
C THR A 54 3.16 -6.76 -31.61
N ASP A 55 2.28 -7.29 -30.75
CA ASP A 55 0.99 -7.85 -31.09
C ASP A 55 0.04 -7.77 -29.88
N ILE A 56 -1.25 -7.94 -30.16
CA ILE A 56 -2.33 -7.80 -29.18
C ILE A 56 -2.31 -8.91 -28.12
N ASP A 57 -1.87 -10.12 -28.45
CA ASP A 57 -1.87 -11.25 -27.52
C ASP A 57 -0.80 -11.06 -26.45
N SER A 58 0.42 -10.69 -26.85
CA SER A 58 1.48 -10.29 -25.91
C SER A 58 1.10 -9.08 -25.06
N SER A 59 0.33 -8.14 -25.62
CA SER A 59 -0.21 -6.99 -24.88
C SER A 59 -1.21 -7.40 -23.80
N ARG A 60 -2.14 -8.32 -24.13
CA ARG A 60 -3.12 -8.88 -23.19
C ARG A 60 -2.47 -9.67 -22.06
N GLU A 61 -1.47 -10.49 -22.37
CA GLU A 61 -0.69 -11.20 -21.35
C GLU A 61 0.02 -10.22 -20.40
N THR A 62 0.62 -9.17 -20.96
CA THR A 62 1.25 -8.10 -20.17
C THR A 62 0.22 -7.38 -19.30
N TYR A 63 -0.94 -7.06 -19.85
CA TYR A 63 -2.04 -6.42 -19.12
C TYR A 63 -2.47 -7.25 -17.91
N GLN A 64 -2.75 -8.55 -18.11
CA GLN A 64 -3.14 -9.45 -17.02
C GLN A 64 -2.04 -9.58 -15.98
N LYS A 65 -0.77 -9.70 -16.40
CA LYS A 65 0.38 -9.75 -15.50
C LYS A 65 0.46 -8.51 -14.62
N ILE A 66 0.28 -7.32 -15.18
CA ILE A 66 0.35 -6.06 -14.41
C ILE A 66 -0.88 -5.86 -13.53
N CYS A 67 -2.07 -6.28 -13.97
CA CYS A 67 -3.24 -6.34 -13.08
C CYS A 67 -2.98 -7.21 -11.84
N GLY A 68 -2.36 -8.38 -12.01
CA GLY A 68 -1.97 -9.25 -10.89
C GLY A 68 -0.90 -8.63 -9.98
N VAL A 69 -0.01 -7.78 -10.52
CA VAL A 69 0.93 -6.98 -9.72
C VAL A 69 0.18 -5.94 -8.88
N TYR A 70 -0.81 -5.25 -9.45
CA TYR A 70 -1.62 -4.26 -8.71
C TYR A 70 -2.42 -4.92 -7.59
N GLU A 71 -3.02 -6.08 -7.86
CA GLU A 71 -3.73 -6.88 -6.85
C GLU A 71 -2.80 -7.34 -5.72
N ARG A 72 -1.54 -7.67 -6.02
CA ARG A 72 -0.53 -7.97 -5.00
C ARG A 72 -0.15 -6.73 -4.18
N ILE A 73 0.10 -5.59 -4.83
CA ILE A 73 0.45 -4.34 -4.14
C ILE A 73 -0.67 -3.92 -3.20
N PHE A 74 -1.90 -3.79 -3.71
CA PHE A 74 -3.03 -3.33 -2.90
C PHE A 74 -3.50 -4.40 -1.90
N GLY A 75 -3.64 -5.64 -2.35
CA GLY A 75 -4.19 -6.71 -1.53
C GLY A 75 -3.21 -7.24 -0.48
N LYS A 76 -2.00 -7.63 -0.91
CA LYS A 76 -1.02 -8.30 -0.05
C LYS A 76 -0.10 -7.31 0.67
N GLU A 77 0.58 -6.43 -0.07
CA GLU A 77 1.59 -5.54 0.51
C GLU A 77 0.95 -4.45 1.38
N LEU A 78 -0.15 -3.85 0.91
CA LEU A 78 -0.95 -2.89 1.69
C LEU A 78 -2.03 -3.55 2.56
N GLN A 79 -2.16 -4.88 2.54
CA GLN A 79 -3.11 -5.63 3.39
C GLN A 79 -4.57 -5.15 3.25
N LEU A 80 -4.98 -4.75 2.03
CA LEU A 80 -6.34 -4.26 1.74
C LEU A 80 -7.21 -5.31 1.05
N ASN A 81 -6.81 -6.58 1.03
CA ASN A 81 -7.46 -7.64 0.24
C ASN A 81 -8.96 -7.82 0.55
N SER A 82 -9.40 -7.55 1.79
CA SER A 82 -10.82 -7.65 2.18
C SER A 82 -11.68 -6.49 1.69
N ASP A 83 -11.07 -5.38 1.31
CA ASP A 83 -11.76 -4.12 1.04
C ASP A 83 -11.48 -3.60 -0.39
N LEU A 84 -10.52 -4.21 -1.11
CA LEU A 84 -10.18 -3.91 -2.50
C LEU A 84 -11.29 -4.38 -3.44
N ILE A 85 -11.79 -3.46 -4.26
CA ILE A 85 -12.80 -3.73 -5.28
C ILE A 85 -12.18 -3.47 -6.66
N LYS A 86 -12.19 -4.47 -7.53
CA LYS A 86 -11.80 -4.32 -8.94
C LYS A 86 -13.06 -4.35 -9.80
N VAL A 87 -13.24 -3.35 -10.64
CA VAL A 87 -14.37 -3.27 -11.58
C VAL A 87 -13.88 -3.07 -13.00
N GLU A 88 -14.59 -3.65 -13.96
CA GLU A 88 -14.45 -3.25 -15.35
C GLU A 88 -15.01 -1.84 -15.52
N ALA A 89 -14.24 -0.99 -16.17
CA ALA A 89 -14.55 0.42 -16.38
C ALA A 89 -14.75 0.72 -17.86
N ASP A 90 -15.35 1.86 -18.16
CA ASP A 90 -15.52 2.29 -19.54
C ASP A 90 -14.14 2.44 -20.21
N SER A 91 -14.02 1.92 -21.43
CA SER A 91 -12.85 2.12 -22.29
C SER A 91 -12.87 3.48 -22.99
N GLY A 92 -13.94 4.26 -22.77
CA GLY A 92 -14.16 5.56 -23.36
C GLY A 92 -14.51 5.48 -24.84
N VAL A 93 -14.30 6.58 -25.56
CA VAL A 93 -14.84 6.86 -26.91
C VAL A 93 -14.43 5.86 -28.01
N HIS A 94 -13.54 4.89 -27.75
CA HIS A 94 -12.96 4.05 -28.79
C HIS A 94 -13.45 2.59 -28.79
N GLY A 95 -14.15 2.13 -27.74
CA GLY A 95 -14.78 0.81 -27.69
C GLY A 95 -13.82 -0.39 -27.80
N GLY A 96 -14.19 -1.54 -27.22
CA GLY A 96 -13.50 -2.82 -27.43
C GLY A 96 -12.14 -3.01 -26.73
N HIS A 97 -11.70 -2.05 -25.92
CA HIS A 97 -10.48 -2.16 -25.12
C HIS A 97 -10.78 -2.52 -23.66
N ILE A 98 -9.92 -3.33 -23.04
CA ILE A 98 -10.09 -3.75 -21.65
C ILE A 98 -9.63 -2.62 -20.71
N SER A 99 -10.45 -2.31 -19.70
CA SER A 99 -10.18 -1.28 -18.70
C SER A 99 -10.62 -1.74 -17.32
N HIS A 100 -9.77 -1.60 -16.31
CA HIS A 100 -10.11 -1.93 -14.92
C HIS A 100 -9.69 -0.83 -13.96
N GLU A 101 -10.62 -0.45 -13.09
CA GLU A 101 -10.42 0.43 -11.96
C GLU A 101 -10.30 -0.37 -10.66
N TYR A 102 -9.47 0.14 -9.76
CA TYR A 102 -9.24 -0.39 -8.42
C TYR A 102 -9.75 0.62 -7.40
N HIS A 103 -10.66 0.18 -6.56
CA HIS A 103 -11.42 1.00 -5.63
C HIS A 103 -11.26 0.52 -4.19
N LEU A 104 -11.29 1.47 -3.26
CA LEU A 104 -11.51 1.22 -1.84
C LEU A 104 -12.86 1.80 -1.45
N LYS A 105 -13.58 1.14 -0.53
CA LYS A 105 -14.79 1.72 0.06
C LYS A 105 -14.44 3.00 0.79
N SER A 106 -15.30 4.00 0.65
CA SER A 106 -15.08 5.31 1.24
C SER A 106 -16.41 5.90 1.70
N ASN A 107 -16.35 6.75 2.73
CA ASN A 107 -17.51 7.58 3.12
C ASN A 107 -17.51 8.92 2.37
N LEU A 108 -16.51 9.16 1.52
CA LEU A 108 -16.40 10.36 0.71
C LEU A 108 -17.22 10.20 -0.57
N ASP A 109 -17.97 11.24 -0.91
CA ASP A 109 -18.69 11.32 -2.19
C ASP A 109 -17.73 11.76 -3.31
N GLU A 110 -16.70 10.95 -3.57
CA GLU A 110 -15.75 11.15 -4.66
C GLU A 110 -16.16 10.34 -5.89
N ASP A 111 -16.43 9.06 -5.68
CA ASP A 111 -16.82 8.12 -6.70
C ASP A 111 -17.70 7.00 -6.12
N PHE A 112 -18.16 6.08 -6.96
CA PHE A 112 -18.97 4.95 -6.52
C PHE A 112 -18.76 3.70 -7.36
N VAL A 113 -19.12 2.56 -6.78
CA VAL A 113 -19.30 1.28 -7.46
C VAL A 113 -20.67 0.71 -7.10
N ASN A 114 -21.24 -0.08 -7.99
CA ASN A 114 -22.48 -0.80 -7.74
C ASN A 114 -22.19 -2.24 -7.34
N SER A 115 -22.71 -2.65 -6.19
CA SER A 115 -22.64 -4.03 -5.69
C SER A 115 -23.91 -4.79 -6.04
N CYS A 116 -23.76 -6.00 -6.56
CA CYS A 116 -24.88 -6.90 -6.79
C CYS A 116 -24.97 -7.95 -5.66
N PRO A 117 -26.03 -7.96 -4.84
CA PRO A 117 -26.18 -8.95 -3.77
C PRO A 117 -26.43 -10.37 -4.29
N SER A 118 -26.96 -10.52 -5.51
CA SER A 118 -27.35 -11.82 -6.08
C SER A 118 -26.19 -12.62 -6.65
N CYS A 119 -25.16 -11.97 -7.19
CA CYS A 119 -23.97 -12.64 -7.75
C CYS A 119 -22.64 -12.13 -7.16
N SER A 120 -22.70 -11.27 -6.14
CA SER A 120 -21.55 -10.71 -5.43
C SER A 120 -20.54 -9.98 -6.33
N SER A 121 -20.98 -9.52 -7.51
CA SER A 121 -20.14 -8.76 -8.44
C SER A 121 -20.23 -7.26 -8.18
N PHE A 122 -19.20 -6.55 -8.65
CA PHE A 122 -19.15 -5.09 -8.65
C PHE A 122 -19.08 -4.58 -10.09
N ASN A 123 -19.68 -3.43 -10.36
CA ASN A 123 -19.63 -2.79 -11.67
C ASN A 123 -19.70 -1.26 -11.56
N LYS A 124 -19.34 -0.59 -12.66
CA LYS A 124 -19.34 0.88 -12.78
C LYS A 124 -20.52 1.42 -13.59
N SER A 125 -21.58 0.64 -13.79
CA SER A 125 -22.73 1.06 -14.60
C SER A 125 -23.55 2.12 -13.88
N ASP A 126 -24.12 3.09 -14.60
CA ASP A 126 -25.15 4.00 -14.06
C ASP A 126 -26.51 3.28 -13.86
N SER A 127 -26.68 2.06 -14.38
CA SER A 127 -27.90 1.29 -14.24
C SER A 127 -28.08 0.72 -12.83
N SER A 128 -29.33 0.76 -12.34
CA SER A 128 -29.75 0.12 -11.08
C SER A 128 -29.90 -1.41 -11.17
N SER A 129 -29.61 -1.99 -12.34
CA SER A 129 -29.63 -3.41 -12.62
C SER A 129 -28.21 -3.92 -12.90
N CYS A 130 -27.90 -5.11 -12.37
CA CYS A 130 -26.63 -5.79 -12.58
C CYS A 130 -26.50 -6.24 -14.03
N PRO A 131 -25.41 -5.93 -14.74
CA PRO A 131 -25.22 -6.36 -16.13
C PRO A 131 -25.08 -7.87 -16.28
N GLN A 132 -24.70 -8.59 -15.21
CA GLN A 132 -24.47 -10.03 -15.25
C GLN A 132 -25.74 -10.86 -14.99
N CYS A 133 -26.63 -10.40 -14.12
CA CYS A 133 -27.79 -11.18 -13.68
C CYS A 133 -29.11 -10.39 -13.60
N SER A 134 -29.12 -9.13 -14.04
CA SER A 134 -30.28 -8.23 -14.08
C SER A 134 -30.93 -7.88 -12.72
N SER A 135 -30.41 -8.42 -11.61
CA SER A 135 -30.89 -8.11 -10.25
C SER A 135 -30.56 -6.67 -9.84
N LYS A 136 -31.33 -6.12 -8.90
CA LYS A 136 -31.11 -4.76 -8.39
C LYS A 136 -29.75 -4.62 -7.71
N THR A 137 -29.02 -3.56 -8.01
CA THR A 137 -27.72 -3.22 -7.40
C THR A 137 -27.88 -2.19 -6.27
N SER A 138 -26.89 -2.15 -5.37
CA SER A 138 -26.74 -1.10 -4.36
C SER A 138 -25.49 -0.30 -4.63
N ARG A 139 -25.63 1.04 -4.59
CA ARG A 139 -24.52 1.96 -4.76
C ARG A 139 -23.68 2.01 -3.47
N ILE A 140 -22.37 1.88 -3.63
CA ILE A 140 -21.36 1.98 -2.57
C ILE A 140 -20.43 3.13 -2.93
N GLN A 141 -20.25 4.08 -2.02
CA GLN A 141 -19.26 5.13 -2.19
C GLN A 141 -17.85 4.55 -2.12
N SER A 142 -17.00 5.01 -3.02
CA SER A 142 -15.65 4.49 -3.18
C SER A 142 -14.69 5.57 -3.65
N VAL A 143 -13.41 5.24 -3.58
CA VAL A 143 -12.32 6.06 -4.12
C VAL A 143 -11.48 5.19 -5.03
N GLU A 144 -11.25 5.69 -6.24
CA GLU A 144 -10.36 5.05 -7.22
C GLU A 144 -8.89 5.27 -6.82
N ILE A 145 -8.15 4.19 -6.57
CA ILE A 145 -6.73 4.21 -6.19
C ILE A 145 -5.79 3.80 -7.33
N GLY A 146 -6.33 3.24 -8.40
CA GLY A 146 -5.57 2.89 -9.59
C GLY A 146 -6.45 2.51 -10.78
N HIS A 147 -5.89 2.66 -11.98
CA HIS A 147 -6.57 2.41 -13.24
C HIS A 147 -5.61 1.76 -14.22
N THR A 148 -6.11 0.78 -14.97
CA THR A 148 -5.37 0.04 -15.99
C THR A 148 -6.15 0.02 -17.29
N PHE A 149 -5.51 0.42 -18.40
CA PHE A 149 -6.14 0.53 -19.71
C PHE A 149 -5.32 -0.19 -20.78
N HIS A 150 -6.01 -0.91 -21.66
CA HIS A 150 -5.49 -1.25 -22.98
C HIS A 150 -5.71 -0.06 -23.91
N LEU A 151 -4.63 0.50 -24.47
CA LEU A 151 -4.66 1.68 -25.33
C LEU A 151 -4.68 1.33 -26.82
N GLY A 152 -4.39 0.08 -27.18
CA GLY A 152 -4.21 -0.36 -28.55
C GLY A 152 -3.07 0.40 -29.23
N THR A 153 -3.27 0.75 -30.51
CA THR A 153 -2.26 1.42 -31.34
C THR A 153 -2.43 2.94 -31.42
N LYS A 154 -3.40 3.52 -30.70
CA LYS A 154 -3.80 4.94 -30.85
C LYS A 154 -2.61 5.91 -30.78
N TYR A 155 -1.77 5.76 -29.76
CA TYR A 155 -0.64 6.66 -29.53
C TYR A 155 0.58 6.27 -30.35
N SER A 156 0.82 4.97 -30.55
CA SER A 156 1.97 4.48 -31.29
C SER A 156 1.87 4.79 -32.79
N GLU A 157 0.65 4.77 -33.35
CA GLU A 157 0.38 5.19 -34.72
C GLU A 157 0.60 6.69 -34.91
N ALA A 158 0.07 7.52 -34.00
CA ALA A 158 0.20 8.98 -34.07
C ALA A 158 1.65 9.47 -33.86
N LEU A 159 2.42 8.82 -32.97
CA LEU A 159 3.76 9.26 -32.56
C LEU A 159 4.89 8.46 -33.22
N GLY A 160 4.56 7.55 -34.14
CA GLY A 160 5.54 6.79 -34.92
C GLY A 160 6.29 5.69 -34.17
N ALA A 161 5.79 5.23 -33.02
CA ALA A 161 6.39 4.11 -32.28
C ALA A 161 6.06 2.78 -32.95
N LYS A 162 6.93 2.34 -33.87
CA LYS A 162 6.70 1.18 -34.73
C LYS A 162 7.81 0.13 -34.59
N PHE A 163 7.45 -1.15 -34.73
CA PHE A 163 8.39 -2.25 -34.90
C PHE A 163 8.15 -2.92 -36.26
N GLN A 164 9.20 -3.04 -37.08
CA GLN A 164 9.12 -3.58 -38.45
C GLN A 164 7.99 -2.94 -39.29
N GLY A 165 7.81 -1.62 -39.15
CA GLY A 165 6.79 -0.85 -39.87
C GLY A 165 5.37 -0.91 -39.30
N LYS A 166 5.11 -1.74 -38.28
CA LYS A 166 3.79 -1.84 -37.63
C LYS A 166 3.76 -1.07 -36.31
N PRO A 167 2.67 -0.35 -35.99
CA PRO A 167 2.53 0.34 -34.70
C PRO A 167 2.52 -0.67 -33.55
N LEU A 168 3.18 -0.32 -32.45
CA LEU A 168 3.22 -1.13 -31.23
C LEU A 168 1.86 -1.09 -30.52
N ASP A 169 1.40 -2.22 -30.01
CA ASP A 169 0.20 -2.27 -29.16
C ASP A 169 0.57 -1.86 -27.73
N MET A 170 -0.24 -0.98 -27.12
CA MET A 170 0.10 -0.32 -25.86
C MET A 170 -0.91 -0.57 -24.75
N CYS A 171 -0.41 -0.62 -23.52
CA CYS A 171 -1.23 -0.49 -22.31
C CYS A 171 -0.67 0.62 -21.41
N CYS A 172 -1.52 1.19 -20.56
CA CYS A 172 -1.07 2.06 -19.47
C CYS A 172 -1.66 1.64 -18.13
N PHE A 173 -0.88 1.88 -17.07
CA PHE A 173 -1.22 1.47 -15.71
C PHE A 173 -0.84 2.60 -14.75
N GLY A 174 -1.85 3.16 -14.08
CA GLY A 174 -1.73 4.28 -13.14
C GLY A 174 -2.03 3.87 -11.70
N ILE A 175 -1.21 4.31 -10.74
CA ILE A 175 -1.52 4.27 -9.30
C ILE A 175 -1.45 5.70 -8.77
N GLY A 176 -2.51 6.16 -8.11
CA GLY A 176 -2.52 7.43 -7.41
C GLY A 176 -1.75 7.34 -6.10
N VAL A 177 -0.42 7.52 -6.14
CA VAL A 177 0.45 7.36 -4.95
C VAL A 177 0.06 8.33 -3.83
N THR A 178 -0.17 9.61 -4.15
CA THR A 178 -0.62 10.59 -3.14
C THR A 178 -2.04 10.30 -2.65
N ARG A 179 -2.91 9.77 -3.52
CA ARG A 179 -4.30 9.46 -3.19
C ARG A 179 -4.44 8.21 -2.31
N LEU A 180 -3.52 7.25 -2.43
CA LEU A 180 -3.52 6.02 -1.62
C LEU A 180 -3.51 6.32 -0.11
N LEU A 181 -2.70 7.29 0.33
CA LEU A 181 -2.57 7.61 1.75
C LEU A 181 -3.93 7.99 2.39
N PRO A 182 -4.61 9.08 1.98
CA PRO A 182 -5.92 9.42 2.53
C PRO A 182 -6.99 8.36 2.26
N ALA A 183 -6.95 7.62 1.13
CA ALA A 183 -7.90 6.54 0.87
C ALA A 183 -7.77 5.39 1.88
N THR A 184 -6.54 5.01 2.25
CA THR A 184 -6.32 4.01 3.31
C THR A 184 -6.72 4.53 4.69
N VAL A 185 -6.47 5.81 4.99
CA VAL A 185 -6.88 6.42 6.26
C VAL A 185 -8.40 6.41 6.39
N ASP A 186 -9.13 6.84 5.36
CA ASP A 186 -10.60 6.86 5.34
C ASP A 186 -11.20 5.45 5.49
N LEU A 187 -10.57 4.45 4.89
CA LEU A 187 -11.02 3.06 4.99
C LEU A 187 -10.75 2.42 6.37
N LEU A 188 -9.58 2.69 6.96
CA LEU A 188 -9.07 1.95 8.12
C LEU A 188 -9.28 2.68 9.44
N SER A 189 -9.43 4.01 9.44
CA SER A 189 -9.58 4.82 10.65
C SER A 189 -11.06 5.05 10.94
N THR A 190 -11.49 4.74 12.17
CA THR A 190 -12.90 4.85 12.59
C THR A 190 -13.24 6.19 13.23
N SER A 191 -12.24 6.98 13.60
CA SER A 191 -12.41 8.29 14.21
C SER A 191 -11.18 9.17 14.02
N GLU A 192 -11.30 10.44 14.42
CA GLU A 192 -10.18 11.39 14.43
C GLU A 192 -9.17 11.15 15.57
N LYS A 193 -9.47 10.24 16.50
CA LYS A 193 -8.60 9.94 17.64
C LYS A 193 -7.35 9.17 17.23
N ALA A 194 -7.46 8.36 16.18
CA ALA A 194 -6.45 7.39 15.82
C ALA A 194 -6.36 7.19 14.31
N LEU A 195 -5.19 7.51 13.75
CA LEU A 195 -4.87 7.15 12.38
C LEU A 195 -4.62 5.63 12.30
N ARG A 196 -5.12 5.00 11.25
CA ARG A 196 -4.78 3.62 10.88
C ARG A 196 -4.27 3.59 9.46
N LEU A 197 -3.12 2.94 9.31
CA LEU A 197 -2.46 2.71 8.04
C LEU A 197 -2.09 1.24 7.92
N PRO A 198 -2.00 0.72 6.68
CA PRO A 198 -1.24 -0.49 6.44
C PRO A 198 0.17 -0.34 6.98
N ARG A 199 0.68 -1.41 7.58
CA ARG A 199 2.03 -1.41 8.14
C ARG A 199 3.09 -0.97 7.14
N ALA A 200 2.97 -1.39 5.87
CA ALA A 200 3.91 -1.07 4.81
C ALA A 200 4.07 0.44 4.53
N ILE A 201 3.11 1.26 4.94
CA ILE A 201 3.15 2.73 4.79
C ILE A 201 2.99 3.48 6.12
N ALA A 202 3.06 2.76 7.25
CA ALA A 202 3.12 3.40 8.56
C ALA A 202 4.43 4.21 8.67
N PRO A 203 4.42 5.37 9.35
CA PRO A 203 5.61 6.24 9.42
C PRO A 203 6.79 5.57 10.13
N PHE A 204 6.49 4.70 11.09
CA PHE A 204 7.43 3.84 11.79
C PHE A 204 6.77 2.49 12.02
N ASP A 205 7.55 1.42 12.06
CA ASP A 205 7.05 0.11 12.44
C ASP A 205 6.72 0.08 13.94
N GLY A 206 7.51 0.78 14.77
CA GLY A 206 7.26 0.83 16.20
C GLY A 206 7.79 2.09 16.88
N VAL A 207 7.38 2.28 18.12
CA VAL A 207 7.85 3.35 18.99
C VAL A 207 8.26 2.80 20.35
N ILE A 208 9.38 3.31 20.87
CA ILE A 208 9.84 3.06 22.23
C ILE A 208 9.50 4.28 23.07
N ILE A 209 8.61 4.10 24.05
CA ILE A 209 8.27 5.09 25.07
C ILE A 209 9.03 4.71 26.32
N VAL A 210 9.92 5.59 26.76
CA VAL A 210 10.84 5.30 27.86
C VAL A 210 10.69 6.30 29.00
N LYS A 211 10.70 5.78 30.24
CA LYS A 211 10.70 6.60 31.45
C LYS A 211 12.07 7.24 31.66
N LYS A 212 12.10 8.47 32.19
CA LYS A 212 13.33 9.27 32.42
C LYS A 212 14.48 8.48 33.05
N SER A 213 14.18 7.68 34.07
CA SER A 213 15.13 6.85 34.82
C SER A 213 15.76 5.72 34.01
N LEU A 214 15.18 5.36 32.86
CA LEU A 214 15.64 4.29 31.98
C LEU A 214 16.33 4.82 30.71
N MET A 215 16.31 6.12 30.44
CA MET A 215 16.84 6.72 29.20
C MET A 215 18.30 6.37 28.91
N SER A 216 19.14 6.36 29.94
CA SER A 216 20.58 6.07 29.83
C SER A 216 20.92 4.59 30.03
N ASN A 217 19.93 3.71 30.06
CA ASN A 217 20.13 2.29 30.31
C ASN A 217 20.35 1.51 29.00
N VAL A 218 21.25 0.52 29.04
CA VAL A 218 21.51 -0.44 27.95
C VAL A 218 20.23 -1.11 27.42
N ILE A 219 19.18 -1.25 28.23
CA ILE A 219 17.90 -1.82 27.81
C ILE A 219 17.24 -1.04 26.66
N VAL A 220 17.38 0.29 26.60
CA VAL A 220 16.82 1.08 25.49
C VAL A 220 17.52 0.70 24.19
N GLU A 221 18.85 0.65 24.22
CA GLU A 221 19.68 0.26 23.08
C GLU A 221 19.42 -1.20 22.67
N MET A 222 19.32 -2.11 23.62
CA MET A 222 18.99 -3.53 23.38
C MET A 222 17.60 -3.69 22.77
N THR A 223 16.60 -2.95 23.28
CA THR A 223 15.24 -2.98 22.74
C THR A 223 15.24 -2.46 21.31
N SER A 224 15.86 -1.31 21.07
CA SER A 224 16.00 -0.72 19.74
C SER A 224 16.71 -1.66 18.77
N SER A 225 17.84 -2.24 19.18
CA SER A 225 18.64 -3.17 18.38
C SER A 225 17.91 -4.49 18.10
N SER A 226 17.12 -5.00 19.05
CA SER A 226 16.37 -6.24 18.86
C SER A 226 15.15 -6.00 17.98
N ALA A 227 14.44 -4.89 18.21
CA ALA A 227 13.28 -4.48 17.41
C ALA A 227 13.69 -4.21 15.95
N SER A 228 14.76 -3.43 15.72
CA SER A 228 15.23 -3.04 14.38
C SER A 228 15.62 -4.22 13.49
N ARG A 229 15.98 -5.39 14.06
CA ARG A 229 16.22 -6.62 13.28
C ARG A 229 14.98 -7.11 12.54
N TYR A 230 13.78 -6.83 13.06
CA TYR A 230 12.50 -7.33 12.53
C TYR A 230 11.57 -6.20 12.05
N LEU A 231 11.77 -5.00 12.57
CA LEU A 231 10.98 -3.81 12.28
C LEU A 231 11.77 -2.88 11.35
N LYS A 232 11.78 -3.23 10.06
CA LYS A 232 12.54 -2.53 9.01
C LYS A 232 12.04 -1.12 8.72
N GLY A 233 10.79 -0.81 9.05
CA GLY A 233 10.18 0.52 8.91
C GLY A 233 10.72 1.57 9.89
N GLY A 234 11.70 1.21 10.72
CA GLY A 234 12.30 2.11 11.69
C GLY A 234 11.56 2.13 13.01
N ILE A 235 12.29 2.54 14.05
CA ILE A 235 11.80 2.64 15.43
C ILE A 235 11.92 4.08 15.87
N LEU A 236 10.79 4.68 16.22
CA LEU A 236 10.75 5.98 16.85
C LEU A 236 11.14 5.84 18.32
N LEU A 237 12.10 6.64 18.79
CA LEU A 237 12.34 6.81 20.22
C LEU A 237 11.57 8.05 20.69
N ASP A 238 10.59 7.86 21.56
CA ASP A 238 9.86 8.98 22.18
C ASP A 238 10.55 9.40 23.48
N ASP A 239 11.46 10.37 23.35
CA ASP A 239 12.32 10.91 24.40
C ASP A 239 11.70 12.10 25.16
N ARG A 240 10.41 12.39 24.95
CA ARG A 240 9.62 13.42 25.68
C ARG A 240 9.32 12.98 27.11
N ILE A 241 10.38 12.86 27.91
CA ILE A 241 10.39 12.31 29.28
C ILE A 241 9.58 13.12 30.30
N GLU A 242 9.29 14.38 29.98
CA GLU A 242 8.39 15.26 30.73
C GLU A 242 6.91 14.85 30.60
N MET A 243 6.56 14.08 29.56
CA MET A 243 5.20 13.59 29.32
C MET A 243 4.97 12.22 29.98
N SER A 244 3.77 12.02 30.52
CA SER A 244 3.39 10.73 31.08
C SER A 244 3.40 9.64 29.99
N PRO A 245 3.75 8.37 30.34
CA PRO A 245 3.70 7.26 29.39
C PRO A 245 2.33 7.13 28.72
N GLY A 246 1.24 7.27 29.48
CA GLY A 246 -0.12 7.22 28.93
C GLY A 246 -0.39 8.27 27.86
N ARG A 247 0.11 9.51 28.04
CA ARG A 247 -0.04 10.54 27.02
C ARG A 247 0.78 10.22 25.76
N ARG A 248 1.99 9.69 25.93
CA ARG A 248 2.85 9.28 24.80
C ARG A 248 2.27 8.08 24.04
N ILE A 249 1.64 7.13 24.73
CA ILE A 249 0.90 6.01 24.10
C ILE A 249 -0.24 6.57 23.25
N HIS A 250 -1.00 7.54 23.76
CA HIS A 250 -2.07 8.19 23.01
C HIS A 250 -1.53 8.92 21.76
N ASP A 251 -0.43 9.67 21.89
CA ASP A 251 0.19 10.34 20.74
C ASP A 251 0.69 9.35 19.68
N ALA A 252 1.32 8.24 20.09
CA ALA A 252 1.74 7.16 19.21
C ALA A 252 0.57 6.48 18.50
N ASN A 253 -0.51 6.21 19.24
CA ASN A 253 -1.76 5.67 18.70
C ASN A 253 -2.39 6.62 17.68
N ARG A 254 -2.35 7.93 17.95
CA ARG A 254 -2.84 8.96 17.04
C ARG A 254 -2.04 9.00 15.72
N LEU A 255 -0.74 8.74 15.77
CA LEU A 255 0.13 8.64 14.60
C LEU A 255 -0.01 7.31 13.82
N GLY A 256 -0.76 6.34 14.36
CA GLY A 256 -0.97 5.03 13.73
C GLY A 256 0.25 4.13 13.73
N ILE A 257 1.13 4.26 14.74
CA ILE A 257 2.33 3.42 14.88
C ILE A 257 1.92 2.00 15.32
N PRO A 258 2.25 0.94 14.54
CA PRO A 258 1.76 -0.41 14.78
C PRO A 258 2.15 -1.03 16.13
N PHE A 259 3.41 -0.87 16.55
CA PHE A 259 3.91 -1.40 17.83
C PHE A 259 4.32 -0.27 18.78
N ILE A 260 3.75 -0.28 19.98
CA ILE A 260 4.09 0.68 21.03
C ILE A 260 4.73 -0.09 22.18
N MET A 261 6.03 0.09 22.37
CA MET A 261 6.83 -0.57 23.40
C MET A 261 7.07 0.42 24.54
N VAL A 262 6.66 0.08 25.74
CA VAL A 262 6.73 0.95 26.91
C VAL A 262 7.74 0.39 27.91
N LEU A 263 8.79 1.17 28.15
CA LEU A 263 9.85 0.92 29.11
C LEU A 263 9.61 1.83 30.32
N ALA A 264 8.94 1.30 31.35
CA ALA A 264 8.51 2.08 32.50
C ALA A 264 8.71 1.30 33.82
N ASN A 265 7.70 1.32 34.70
CA ASN A 265 7.81 0.80 36.06
C ASN A 265 7.98 -0.72 36.11
N GLU A 266 7.40 -1.45 35.15
CA GLU A 266 7.58 -2.91 35.06
C GLU A 266 8.98 -3.27 34.60
N THR A 267 9.50 -2.54 33.62
CA THR A 267 10.88 -2.66 33.15
C THR A 267 11.85 -2.44 34.31
N GLU A 268 11.73 -1.34 35.05
CA GLU A 268 12.57 -1.07 36.24
C GLU A 268 12.55 -2.21 37.25
N ARG A 269 11.37 -2.73 37.60
CA ARG A 269 11.24 -3.84 38.57
C ARG A 269 11.90 -5.11 38.07
N SER A 270 11.80 -5.38 36.78
CA SER A 270 12.41 -6.56 36.15
C SER A 270 13.93 -6.47 35.95
N LEU A 271 14.54 -5.29 36.10
CA LEU A 271 16.01 -5.15 36.02
C LEU A 271 16.72 -5.96 37.12
N VAL A 272 16.08 -6.12 38.28
CA VAL A 272 16.63 -6.89 39.41
C VAL A 272 16.82 -8.37 39.04
N THR A 273 15.97 -8.92 38.19
CA THR A 273 16.01 -10.33 37.78
C THR A 273 16.86 -10.57 36.52
N GLN A 274 17.54 -9.53 36.01
CA GLN A 274 18.32 -9.55 34.76
C GLN A 274 17.52 -10.02 33.52
N LYS A 275 16.19 -10.04 33.62
CA LYS A 275 15.27 -10.39 32.53
C LYS A 275 14.31 -9.23 32.31
N PRO A 276 14.74 -8.18 31.59
CA PRO A 276 13.95 -6.99 31.38
C PRO A 276 12.63 -7.34 30.68
N VAL A 277 11.54 -6.81 31.20
CA VAL A 277 10.20 -6.94 30.67
C VAL A 277 9.76 -5.57 30.12
N ILE A 278 9.15 -5.59 28.95
CA ILE A 278 8.55 -4.42 28.31
C ILE A 278 7.04 -4.60 28.21
N GLU A 279 6.30 -3.52 28.37
CA GLU A 279 4.86 -3.49 28.11
C GLU A 279 4.66 -3.22 26.61
N VAL A 280 3.80 -4.01 25.96
CA VAL A 280 3.60 -3.91 24.50
C VAL A 280 2.14 -3.64 24.19
N PHE A 281 1.90 -2.70 23.28
CA PHE A 281 0.59 -2.44 22.70
C PHE A 281 0.66 -2.52 21.17
N THR A 282 -0.45 -2.90 20.55
CA THR A 282 -0.61 -2.95 19.09
C THR A 282 -1.80 -2.15 18.62
N THR A 283 -1.69 -1.51 17.46
CA THR A 283 -2.81 -0.85 16.80
C THR A 283 -3.38 -1.75 15.71
N HIS A 284 -4.70 -1.77 15.56
CA HIS A 284 -5.37 -2.60 14.56
C HIS A 284 -6.28 -1.75 13.66
N PRO A 285 -6.50 -2.16 12.39
CA PRO A 285 -7.48 -1.53 11.54
C PRO A 285 -8.85 -1.43 12.20
N LYS A 286 -9.57 -0.34 11.94
CA LYS A 286 -10.94 -0.11 12.40
C LYS A 286 -11.10 -0.13 13.93
N THR A 287 -10.05 0.28 14.66
CA THR A 287 -10.07 0.49 16.12
C THR A 287 -9.53 1.86 16.50
N ASP A 288 -10.11 2.47 17.53
CA ASP A 288 -9.67 3.77 18.04
C ASP A 288 -8.55 3.65 19.09
N GLU A 289 -8.58 2.60 19.91
CA GLU A 289 -7.64 2.43 21.02
C GLU A 289 -6.58 1.35 20.70
N PRO A 290 -5.36 1.49 21.24
CA PRO A 290 -4.35 0.46 21.14
C PRO A 290 -4.71 -0.71 22.06
N VAL A 291 -4.41 -1.93 21.61
CA VAL A 291 -4.69 -3.17 22.35
C VAL A 291 -3.46 -3.55 23.16
N SER A 292 -3.60 -3.68 24.48
CA SER A 292 -2.52 -4.19 25.32
C SER A 292 -2.26 -5.66 25.04
N GLN A 293 -1.00 -5.99 24.76
CA GLN A 293 -0.51 -7.37 24.63
C GLN A 293 0.10 -7.88 25.94
N GLY A 294 -0.04 -7.09 27.01
CA GLY A 294 0.61 -7.31 28.29
C GLY A 294 2.12 -7.14 28.24
N SER A 295 2.76 -7.62 29.29
CA SER A 295 4.19 -7.46 29.51
C SER A 295 4.94 -8.71 29.10
N MET A 296 6.05 -8.53 28.38
CA MET A 296 6.85 -9.64 27.85
C MET A 296 8.34 -9.32 27.87
N THR A 297 9.16 -10.37 27.94
CA THR A 297 10.61 -10.24 27.78
C THR A 297 10.95 -9.83 26.34
N LEU A 298 12.15 -9.29 26.12
CA LEU A 298 12.62 -8.93 24.77
C LEU A 298 12.60 -10.13 23.81
N ASP A 299 13.01 -11.31 24.26
CA ASP A 299 12.98 -12.53 23.43
C ASP A 299 11.54 -12.90 23.02
N ARG A 300 10.59 -12.79 23.96
CA ARG A 300 9.18 -13.06 23.66
C ARG A 300 8.59 -12.00 22.74
N PHE A 301 9.01 -10.74 22.87
CA PHE A 301 8.63 -9.68 21.95
C PHE A 301 9.10 -9.95 20.52
N VAL A 302 10.34 -10.42 20.35
CA VAL A 302 10.86 -10.81 19.03
C VAL A 302 9.99 -11.90 18.40
N THR A 303 9.70 -12.97 19.14
CA THR A 303 8.83 -14.06 18.65
C THR A 303 7.42 -13.54 18.34
N PHE A 304 6.89 -12.65 19.18
CA PHE A 304 5.59 -12.02 18.97
C PHE A 304 5.57 -11.22 17.66
N VAL A 305 6.54 -10.34 17.43
CA VAL A 305 6.66 -9.54 16.19
C VAL A 305 6.75 -10.44 14.96
N GLN A 306 7.55 -11.50 15.00
CA GLN A 306 7.65 -12.46 13.90
C GLN A 306 6.30 -13.13 13.62
N SER A 307 5.59 -13.60 14.65
CA SER A 307 4.28 -14.21 14.48
C SER A 307 3.23 -13.24 13.92
N SER A 308 3.27 -11.97 14.35
CA SER A 308 2.36 -10.93 13.86
C SER A 308 2.69 -10.48 12.43
N LEU A 309 3.97 -10.56 12.03
CA LEU A 309 4.43 -10.21 10.69
C LEU A 309 4.09 -11.25 9.63
N TYR A 310 4.35 -12.51 9.95
CA TYR A 310 4.39 -13.59 8.97
C TYR A 310 3.19 -14.53 9.07
N GLY A 311 2.32 -14.34 10.07
CA GLY A 311 1.18 -15.21 10.34
C GLY A 311 1.60 -16.58 10.87
N THR A 312 0.65 -17.33 11.41
CA THR A 312 0.84 -18.71 11.92
C THR A 312 1.01 -19.77 10.80
N GLY A 313 1.08 -19.34 9.54
CA GLY A 313 1.42 -20.19 8.38
C GLY A 313 2.89 -20.06 8.06
N GLY A 314 3.73 -20.77 8.82
CA GLY A 314 5.18 -20.74 8.67
C GLY A 314 5.64 -21.08 7.26
N HIS A 315 6.25 -20.10 6.58
CA HIS A 315 7.58 -20.36 6.06
C HIS A 315 8.54 -20.13 7.22
N HIS A 316 9.08 -21.22 7.76
CA HIS A 316 10.35 -21.16 8.48
C HIS A 316 11.32 -20.45 7.53
N LEU A 317 11.60 -19.18 7.79
CA LEU A 317 12.72 -18.52 7.14
C LEU A 317 13.96 -19.20 7.69
N ASP A 318 14.47 -20.14 6.90
CA ASP A 318 15.79 -20.70 7.09
C ASP A 318 16.79 -19.55 7.20
N HIS A 319 17.60 -19.56 8.26
CA HIS A 319 18.54 -18.49 8.59
C HIS A 319 19.61 -18.27 7.49
N SER A 320 19.64 -19.12 6.47
CA SER A 320 20.45 -19.01 5.26
C SER A 320 20.02 -17.88 4.32
N HIS A 321 18.73 -17.55 4.23
CA HIS A 321 18.21 -16.60 3.22
C HIS A 321 18.33 -15.12 3.57
N VAL A 322 18.71 -14.77 4.81
CA VAL A 322 18.91 -13.37 5.24
C VAL A 322 20.32 -12.86 4.87
N LEU A 323 21.25 -13.76 4.49
CA LEU A 323 22.61 -13.39 4.13
C LEU A 323 22.82 -13.20 2.61
N ASP A 324 21.88 -13.62 1.76
CA ASP A 324 22.04 -13.53 0.30
C ASP A 324 21.54 -12.20 -0.32
N GLU A 325 20.82 -11.35 0.43
CA GLU A 325 20.37 -10.03 -0.06
C GLU A 325 21.37 -8.89 0.18
N LEU A 326 22.55 -9.18 0.75
CA LEU A 326 23.68 -8.24 0.84
C LEU A 326 24.86 -8.85 0.10
N GLY A 327 25.02 -8.45 -1.16
CA GLY A 327 26.01 -8.98 -2.11
C GLY A 327 27.33 -9.45 -1.49
N GLY A 328 27.52 -10.76 -1.46
CA GLY A 328 28.80 -11.41 -1.28
C GLY A 328 29.47 -11.58 -2.64
N SER A 329 30.40 -10.68 -2.95
CA SER A 329 31.37 -10.82 -4.03
C SER A 329 32.34 -11.97 -3.72
N HIS A 330 32.33 -13.00 -4.56
CA HIS A 330 33.51 -13.76 -4.96
C HIS A 330 33.42 -14.05 -6.46
#